data_AF-A0A231V1M1-F1
#
_entry.id   AF-A0A231V1M1-F1
#
_cell.length_a   1.000
_cell.length_b   1.000
_cell.length_c   1.000
_cell.angle_alpha   90.00
_cell.angle_beta   90.00
_cell.angle_gamma   90.00
#
_symmetry.space_group_name_H-M   'P 1'
#
loop_
_entity.id
_entity.type
_entity.pdbx_description
1 polymer ?
#
loop_
_entity_poly.entity_id
_entity_poly.type
_entity_poly.pdbx_seq_one_letter_code
_entity_poly.pdbx_strand_id
1 'polypeptide(L)'
;MMSDEAKKSNINVDLGLSARAEIKGEVPSTSMGRLVDALTDAIRPFTEARGLRADQVRLQREDVLIKIAERARSRMAKESERVSPIPLRVLQPILEKASLTDPDDEPLVETWANILRSASKNERANHIIFADILSKVDVSHLELLKCICKPNEGGAADACLDLQSDLRTFLPDLVRDSTQKASRGERSGDIADSMREDIRKIVDRRGSALVAAGANIRTRDEDRYFELATGFHIDKFPEDLGFALESLNILRIAEFDEGIIGKTSIWLTAYQMTLFGLQFFYAGYDGTDIYR
;
A
#
# COMPACT_ATOMS: atom_id res chain seq x y z
N MET A 1 -2.69 54.60 49.47
CA MET A 1 -2.42 53.17 49.23
C MET A 1 -3.46 52.68 48.26
N MET A 2 -2.99 52.21 47.11
CA MET A 2 -3.71 52.12 45.84
C MET A 2 -4.68 50.94 45.81
N SER A 3 -5.87 51.21 45.29
CA SER A 3 -6.97 50.31 45.00
C SER A 3 -6.83 49.78 43.56
N ASP A 4 -6.67 48.46 43.41
CA ASP A 4 -6.63 47.77 42.11
C ASP A 4 -8.05 47.51 41.58
N GLU A 5 -8.40 48.19 40.50
CA GLU A 5 -9.61 47.96 39.71
C GLU A 5 -9.40 46.83 38.70
N ALA A 6 -10.17 45.75 38.85
CA ALA A 6 -10.21 44.65 37.89
C ALA A 6 -10.99 45.04 36.63
N LYS A 7 -10.27 45.23 35.52
CA LYS A 7 -10.79 45.58 34.20
C LYS A 7 -11.40 44.34 33.52
N LYS A 8 -12.74 44.24 33.50
CA LYS A 8 -13.51 43.24 32.74
C LYS A 8 -13.45 43.55 31.24
N SER A 9 -12.83 42.67 30.45
CA SER A 9 -12.87 42.71 28.98
C SER A 9 -14.11 41.98 28.47
N ASN A 10 -15.03 42.71 27.83
CA ASN A 10 -16.11 42.13 27.03
C ASN A 10 -15.52 41.59 25.72
N ILE A 11 -15.56 40.27 25.52
CA ILE A 11 -15.30 39.65 24.23
C ILE A 11 -16.62 39.65 23.46
N ASN A 12 -16.71 40.50 22.45
CA ASN A 12 -17.80 40.48 21.49
C ASN A 12 -17.46 39.41 20.44
N VAL A 13 -18.11 38.25 20.51
CA VAL A 13 -17.99 37.21 19.48
C VAL A 13 -18.96 37.56 18.37
N ASP A 14 -18.41 38.07 17.27
CA ASP A 14 -19.14 38.31 16.03
C ASP A 14 -19.46 36.94 15.39
N LEU A 15 -20.70 36.49 15.54
CA LEU A 15 -21.25 35.31 14.89
C LEU A 15 -21.46 35.62 13.40
N GLY A 16 -20.35 35.63 12.66
CA GLY A 16 -20.34 35.68 11.21
C GLY A 16 -21.12 34.48 10.65
N LEU A 17 -22.25 34.77 10.02
CA LEU A 17 -23.01 33.86 9.17
C LEU A 17 -22.08 33.16 8.17
N SER A 18 -21.65 31.95 8.50
CA SER A 18 -21.02 31.05 7.54
C SER A 18 -22.12 30.48 6.64
N ALA A 19 -22.43 31.19 5.56
CA ALA A 19 -23.19 30.63 4.46
C ALA A 19 -22.40 29.44 3.88
N ARG A 20 -22.76 28.22 4.28
CA ARG A 20 -22.40 27.00 3.56
C ARG A 20 -23.13 27.05 2.22
N ALA A 21 -22.50 27.68 1.23
CA ALA A 21 -22.83 27.46 -0.15
C ALA A 21 -22.44 26.02 -0.49
N GLU A 22 -23.39 25.10 -0.44
CA GLU A 22 -23.30 23.83 -1.16
C GLU A 22 -23.22 24.17 -2.65
N ILE A 23 -22.00 24.36 -3.14
CA ILE A 23 -21.73 24.35 -4.57
C ILE A 23 -21.89 22.90 -5.01
N LYS A 24 -23.14 22.52 -5.33
CA LYS A 24 -23.43 21.45 -6.28
C LYS A 24 -22.88 21.89 -7.63
N GLY A 25 -21.55 21.88 -7.75
CA GLY A 25 -20.89 21.97 -9.02
C GLY A 25 -21.12 20.65 -9.72
N GLU A 26 -22.22 20.55 -10.46
CA GLU A 26 -22.27 19.63 -11.60
C GLU A 26 -21.07 19.98 -12.47
N VAL A 27 -19.99 19.21 -12.32
CA VAL A 27 -18.88 19.27 -13.26
C VAL A 27 -19.49 18.93 -14.61
N PRO A 28 -19.47 19.83 -15.60
CA PRO A 28 -20.12 19.58 -16.88
C PRO A 28 -19.59 18.28 -17.46
N SER A 29 -20.49 17.33 -17.78
CA SER A 29 -20.16 16.05 -18.41
C SER A 29 -19.32 16.20 -19.69
N THR A 30 -19.36 17.39 -20.30
CA THR A 30 -18.57 17.80 -21.46
C THR A 30 -17.06 17.90 -21.23
N SER A 31 -16.58 18.15 -20.00
CA SER A 31 -15.13 18.31 -19.77
C SER A 31 -14.39 16.97 -19.73
N MET A 32 -15.07 15.91 -19.24
CA MET A 32 -14.52 14.56 -19.16
C MET A 32 -14.45 13.86 -20.52
N GLY A 33 -15.49 14.07 -21.36
CA GLY A 33 -15.52 13.56 -22.73
C GLY A 33 -14.32 14.06 -23.52
N ARG A 34 -14.02 15.36 -23.42
CA ARG A 34 -12.89 15.99 -24.10
C ARG A 34 -11.52 15.42 -23.75
N LEU A 35 -11.30 14.89 -22.55
CA LEU A 35 -10.02 14.30 -22.17
C LEU A 35 -9.82 12.93 -22.81
N VAL A 36 -10.88 12.11 -22.87
CA VAL A 36 -10.88 10.82 -23.58
C VAL A 36 -10.78 11.04 -25.09
N ASP A 37 -11.52 12.01 -25.62
CA ASP A 37 -11.45 12.39 -27.03
C ASP A 37 -10.04 12.88 -27.37
N ALA A 38 -9.42 13.71 -26.51
CA ALA A 38 -8.05 14.16 -26.70
C ALA A 38 -7.02 13.04 -26.59
N LEU A 39 -7.23 12.05 -25.70
CA LEU A 39 -6.37 10.86 -25.60
C LEU A 39 -6.48 9.99 -26.86
N THR A 40 -7.71 9.77 -27.32
CA THR A 40 -8.00 9.00 -28.54
C THR A 40 -7.43 9.70 -29.78
N ASP A 41 -7.61 11.02 -29.88
CA ASP A 41 -7.08 11.84 -30.97
C ASP A 41 -5.55 11.96 -30.91
N ALA A 42 -4.91 11.92 -29.74
CA ALA A 42 -3.46 11.92 -29.61
C ALA A 42 -2.81 10.62 -30.11
N ILE A 43 -3.54 9.50 -30.02
CA ILE A 43 -3.06 8.17 -30.43
C ILE A 43 -3.30 7.95 -31.94
N ARG A 44 -4.33 8.58 -32.52
CA ARG A 44 -4.76 8.41 -33.91
C ARG A 44 -3.70 8.66 -35.01
N PRO A 45 -2.81 9.68 -34.96
CA PRO A 45 -1.86 9.96 -36.05
C PRO A 45 -0.80 8.88 -36.26
N PHE A 46 -0.60 7.99 -35.28
CA PHE A 46 0.30 6.86 -35.42
C PHE A 46 -0.33 5.73 -36.25
N THR A 47 -1.62 5.83 -36.63
CA THR A 47 -2.41 4.77 -37.28
C THR A 47 -2.28 4.62 -38.81
N GLU A 48 -1.65 5.54 -39.55
CA GLU A 48 -1.87 5.55 -41.02
C GLU A 48 -0.73 5.02 -41.94
N ALA A 49 0.49 4.72 -41.48
CA ALA A 49 1.62 4.70 -42.45
C ALA A 49 2.52 3.45 -42.60
N ARG A 50 2.41 2.31 -41.87
CA ARG A 50 3.36 1.18 -42.07
C ARG A 50 2.78 -0.23 -41.82
N GLY A 51 2.64 -1.01 -42.89
CA GLY A 51 2.77 -2.49 -42.96
C GLY A 51 1.89 -3.37 -42.04
N LEU A 52 1.08 -4.24 -42.64
CA LEU A 52 0.10 -5.18 -42.03
C LEU A 52 0.50 -5.93 -40.73
N ARG A 53 1.79 -6.15 -40.43
CA ARG A 53 2.24 -6.76 -39.15
C ARG A 53 2.62 -5.76 -38.07
N ALA A 54 3.22 -4.64 -38.44
CA ALA A 54 3.45 -3.54 -37.50
C ALA A 54 2.12 -2.93 -37.05
N ASP A 55 1.11 -3.03 -37.92
CA ASP A 55 -0.26 -2.64 -37.64
C ASP A 55 -0.89 -3.45 -36.49
N GLN A 56 -0.71 -4.78 -36.44
CA GLN A 56 -1.30 -5.62 -35.38
C GLN A 56 -0.78 -5.27 -33.97
N VAL A 57 0.54 -5.11 -33.83
CA VAL A 57 1.15 -4.72 -32.53
C VAL A 57 0.69 -3.32 -32.12
N ARG A 58 0.52 -2.42 -33.08
CA ARG A 58 0.01 -1.08 -32.81
C ARG A 58 -1.46 -1.11 -32.40
N LEU A 59 -2.32 -1.83 -33.12
CA LEU A 59 -3.74 -1.98 -32.77
C LEU A 59 -3.90 -2.60 -31.37
N GLN A 60 -3.14 -3.63 -31.03
CA GLN A 60 -3.16 -4.22 -29.69
C GLN A 60 -2.76 -3.21 -28.61
N ARG A 61 -1.73 -2.41 -28.85
CA ARG A 61 -1.31 -1.32 -27.94
C ARG A 61 -2.42 -0.29 -27.75
N GLU A 62 -3.11 0.08 -28.82
CA GLU A 62 -4.22 1.02 -28.79
C GLU A 62 -5.40 0.45 -28.00
N ASP A 63 -5.77 -0.81 -28.23
CA ASP A 63 -6.84 -1.49 -27.52
C ASP A 63 -6.58 -1.53 -26.00
N VAL A 64 -5.35 -1.83 -25.58
CA VAL A 64 -4.93 -1.81 -24.17
C VAL A 64 -5.07 -0.41 -23.58
N LEU A 65 -4.62 0.62 -24.28
CA LEU A 65 -4.72 2.00 -23.81
C LEU A 65 -6.17 2.48 -23.70
N ILE A 66 -7.02 2.12 -24.66
CA ILE A 66 -8.46 2.39 -24.61
C ILE A 66 -9.07 1.71 -23.38
N LYS A 67 -8.78 0.43 -23.17
CA LYS A 67 -9.27 -0.33 -22.00
C LYS A 67 -8.87 0.33 -20.67
N ILE A 68 -7.61 0.74 -20.54
CA ILE A 68 -7.08 1.44 -19.36
C ILE A 68 -7.78 2.80 -19.16
N ALA A 69 -7.97 3.58 -20.23
CA ALA A 69 -8.63 4.88 -20.18
C ALA A 69 -10.11 4.77 -19.80
N GLU A 70 -10.82 3.78 -20.36
CA GLU A 70 -12.22 3.49 -20.02
C GLU A 70 -12.38 3.08 -18.55
N ARG A 71 -11.48 2.22 -18.03
CA ARG A 71 -11.44 1.83 -16.62
C ARG A 71 -11.24 3.03 -15.71
N ALA A 72 -10.22 3.85 -16.00
CA ALA A 72 -9.94 5.06 -15.24
C ALA A 72 -11.15 6.01 -15.23
N ARG A 73 -11.77 6.22 -16.40
CA ARG A 73 -12.98 7.05 -16.55
C ARG A 73 -14.15 6.51 -15.73
N SER A 74 -14.41 5.21 -15.81
CA SER A 74 -15.49 4.55 -15.08
C SER A 74 -15.33 4.72 -13.57
N ARG A 75 -14.11 4.59 -13.04
CA ARG A 75 -13.81 4.82 -11.62
C ARG A 75 -14.01 6.29 -11.22
N MET A 76 -13.47 7.23 -12.01
CA MET A 76 -13.63 8.67 -11.74
C MET A 76 -15.11 9.10 -11.75
N ALA A 77 -15.92 8.51 -12.63
CA ALA A 77 -17.36 8.78 -12.69
C ALA A 77 -18.11 8.29 -11.44
N LYS A 78 -17.72 7.14 -10.87
CA LYS A 78 -18.35 6.59 -9.65
C LYS A 78 -18.11 7.46 -8.41
N GLU A 79 -16.93 8.09 -8.33
CA GLU A 79 -16.53 8.90 -7.17
C GLU A 79 -16.86 10.39 -7.31
N SER A 80 -17.48 10.82 -8.43
CA SER A 80 -17.83 12.23 -8.71
C SER A 80 -16.64 13.19 -8.60
N GLU A 81 -15.47 12.73 -9.07
CA GLU A 81 -14.22 13.44 -8.83
C GLU A 81 -13.92 14.50 -9.87
N ARG A 82 -13.27 15.58 -9.43
CA ARG A 82 -12.76 16.60 -10.34
C ARG A 82 -11.52 16.07 -11.06
N VAL A 83 -11.60 16.04 -12.39
CA VAL A 83 -10.47 15.67 -13.25
C VAL A 83 -9.71 16.91 -13.65
N SER A 84 -8.41 16.88 -13.39
CA SER A 84 -7.47 17.88 -13.88
C SER A 84 -6.70 17.32 -15.08
N PRO A 85 -6.29 18.17 -16.03
CA PRO A 85 -5.38 17.76 -17.11
C PRO A 85 -4.09 17.17 -16.54
N ILE A 86 -3.68 16.01 -17.05
CA ILE A 86 -2.42 15.37 -16.65
C ILE A 86 -1.28 16.05 -17.43
N PRO A 87 -0.22 16.54 -16.77
CA PRO A 87 0.95 17.09 -17.44
C PRO A 87 1.54 16.08 -18.42
N LEU A 88 1.91 16.54 -19.62
CA LEU A 88 2.42 15.66 -20.69
C LEU A 88 3.64 14.84 -20.25
N ARG A 89 4.51 15.43 -19.43
CA ARG A 89 5.69 14.75 -18.84
C ARG A 89 5.35 13.54 -17.97
N VAL A 90 4.12 13.48 -17.43
CA VAL A 90 3.61 12.35 -16.64
C VAL A 90 2.78 11.42 -17.51
N LEU A 91 1.91 11.99 -18.35
CA LEU A 91 1.02 11.22 -19.21
C LEU A 91 1.78 10.36 -20.22
N GLN A 92 2.77 10.92 -20.91
CA GLN A 92 3.51 10.22 -21.96
C GLN A 92 4.19 8.94 -21.43
N PRO A 93 5.00 8.96 -20.34
CA PRO A 93 5.59 7.74 -19.80
C PRO A 93 4.57 6.68 -19.37
N ILE A 94 3.40 7.09 -18.86
CA ILE A 94 2.32 6.16 -18.50
C ILE A 94 1.80 5.47 -19.75
N LEU A 95 1.44 6.22 -20.80
CA LEU A 95 0.87 5.64 -22.02
C LEU A 95 1.88 4.73 -22.75
N GLU A 96 3.14 5.16 -22.86
CA GLU A 96 4.17 4.35 -23.52
C GLU A 96 4.36 3.00 -22.84
N LYS A 97 4.47 2.98 -21.50
CA LYS A 97 4.70 1.75 -20.74
C LYS A 97 3.44 0.89 -20.62
N ALA A 98 2.29 1.51 -20.36
CA ALA A 98 1.01 0.82 -20.24
C ALA A 98 0.63 0.09 -21.53
N SER A 99 0.97 0.65 -22.70
CA SER A 99 0.69 0.03 -24.00
C SER A 99 1.31 -1.36 -24.19
N LEU A 100 2.35 -1.70 -23.40
CA LEU A 100 3.04 -2.99 -23.47
C LEU A 100 2.38 -4.07 -22.60
N THR A 101 1.34 -3.73 -21.83
CA THR A 101 0.63 -4.67 -20.95
C THR A 101 -0.22 -5.63 -21.77
N ASP A 102 -0.31 -6.89 -21.37
CA ASP A 102 -1.28 -7.81 -21.96
C ASP A 102 -2.70 -7.33 -21.64
N PRO A 103 -3.61 -7.18 -22.63
CA PRO A 103 -4.99 -6.78 -22.37
C PRO A 103 -5.73 -7.74 -21.43
N ASP A 104 -5.33 -9.01 -21.35
CA ASP A 104 -5.95 -10.03 -20.51
C ASP A 104 -5.40 -10.04 -19.06
N ASP A 105 -4.28 -9.35 -18.81
CA ASP A 105 -3.70 -9.18 -17.47
C ASP A 105 -4.48 -8.14 -16.65
N GLU A 106 -5.67 -8.55 -16.23
CA GLU A 106 -6.64 -7.69 -15.59
C GLU A 106 -6.12 -6.92 -14.36
N PRO A 107 -5.30 -7.53 -13.46
CA PRO A 107 -4.70 -6.80 -12.34
C PRO A 107 -3.76 -5.66 -12.78
N LEU A 108 -2.99 -5.85 -13.87
CA LEU A 108 -2.08 -4.82 -14.38
C LEU A 108 -2.84 -3.69 -15.07
N VAL A 109 -3.82 -4.03 -15.93
CA VAL A 109 -4.72 -3.06 -16.58
C VAL A 109 -5.40 -2.17 -15.53
N GLU A 110 -5.88 -2.79 -14.44
CA GLU A 110 -6.52 -2.05 -13.36
C GLU A 110 -5.55 -1.15 -12.60
N THR A 111 -4.33 -1.62 -12.36
CA THR A 111 -3.31 -0.84 -11.67
C THR A 111 -2.88 0.37 -12.51
N TRP A 112 -2.72 0.20 -13.82
CA TRP A 112 -2.47 1.31 -14.75
C TRP A 112 -3.62 2.33 -14.77
N ALA A 113 -4.87 1.85 -14.79
CA ALA A 113 -6.04 2.72 -14.76
C ALA A 113 -6.09 3.54 -13.46
N ASN A 114 -5.74 2.94 -12.33
CA ASN A 114 -5.65 3.62 -11.04
C ASN A 114 -4.51 4.65 -11.00
N ILE A 115 -3.33 4.34 -11.56
CA ILE A 115 -2.24 5.32 -11.65
C ILE A 115 -2.64 6.50 -12.52
N LEU A 116 -3.29 6.26 -13.66
CA LEU A 116 -3.78 7.31 -14.57
C LEU A 116 -4.81 8.19 -13.87
N ARG A 117 -5.75 7.58 -13.14
CA ARG A 117 -6.71 8.28 -12.28
C ARG A 117 -6.00 9.10 -11.20
N SER A 118 -5.05 8.51 -10.48
CA SER A 118 -4.30 9.19 -9.41
C SER A 118 -3.60 10.44 -9.95
N ALA A 119 -2.98 10.32 -11.13
CA ALA A 119 -2.30 11.42 -11.81
C ALA A 119 -3.24 12.56 -12.23
N SER A 120 -4.52 12.27 -12.50
CA SER A 120 -5.51 13.30 -12.86
C SER A 120 -6.08 14.05 -11.64
N LYS A 121 -6.00 13.47 -10.44
CA LYS A 121 -6.44 14.12 -9.19
C LYS A 121 -5.40 15.09 -8.63
N ASN A 122 -4.14 14.64 -8.56
CA ASN A 122 -3.06 15.41 -7.97
C ASN A 122 -1.77 15.11 -8.72
N GLU A 123 -1.13 16.15 -9.23
CA GLU A 123 0.23 16.01 -9.76
C GLU A 123 1.19 15.71 -8.59
N ARG A 124 1.55 14.44 -8.45
CA ARG A 124 2.69 14.02 -7.63
C ARG A 124 3.87 13.72 -8.53
N ALA A 125 5.06 14.18 -8.15
CA ALA A 125 6.31 13.91 -8.87
C ALA A 125 6.58 12.41 -9.07
N ASN A 126 6.05 11.56 -8.17
CA ASN A 126 6.31 10.13 -8.15
C ASN A 126 5.56 9.33 -9.23
N HIS A 127 4.55 9.87 -9.92
CA HIS A 127 3.79 9.10 -10.92
C HIS A 127 4.66 8.58 -12.09
N ILE A 128 5.70 9.33 -12.48
CA ILE A 128 6.66 8.87 -13.50
C ILE A 128 7.43 7.64 -12.99
N ILE A 129 7.81 7.66 -11.70
CA ILE A 129 8.52 6.55 -11.05
C ILE A 129 7.57 5.36 -10.87
N PHE A 130 6.30 5.60 -10.54
CA PHE A 130 5.29 4.54 -10.43
C PHE A 130 5.06 3.83 -11.77
N ALA A 131 5.01 4.57 -12.87
CA ALA A 131 4.94 3.98 -14.20
C ALA A 131 6.18 3.12 -14.52
N ASP A 132 7.37 3.56 -14.10
CA ASP A 132 8.59 2.77 -14.27
C ASP A 132 8.59 1.47 -13.45
N ILE A 133 8.13 1.54 -12.21
CA ILE A 133 8.02 0.36 -11.35
C ILE A 133 6.95 -0.60 -11.87
N LEU A 134 5.77 -0.08 -12.26
CA LEU A 134 4.69 -0.93 -12.76
C LEU A 134 5.10 -1.67 -14.05
N SER A 135 5.96 -1.07 -14.89
CA SER A 135 6.49 -1.73 -16.08
C SER A 135 7.50 -2.86 -15.82
N LYS A 136 7.94 -3.03 -14.55
CA LYS A 136 8.94 -4.01 -14.13
C LYS A 136 8.36 -5.13 -13.26
N VAL A 137 7.10 -5.02 -12.86
CA VAL A 137 6.43 -5.98 -11.97
C VAL A 137 5.34 -6.71 -12.74
N ASP A 138 5.05 -7.94 -12.33
CA ASP A 138 3.98 -8.77 -12.88
C ASP A 138 2.76 -8.85 -11.93
N VAL A 139 1.81 -9.71 -12.30
CA VAL A 139 0.60 -9.97 -11.49
C VAL A 139 0.94 -10.53 -10.11
N SER A 140 1.92 -11.43 -9.98
CA SER A 140 2.27 -12.06 -8.70
C SER A 140 2.88 -11.05 -7.72
N HIS A 141 3.68 -10.10 -8.21
CA HIS A 141 4.16 -8.98 -7.40
C HIS A 141 2.99 -8.14 -6.86
N LEU A 142 2.03 -7.82 -7.71
CA LEU A 142 0.84 -7.04 -7.35
C LEU A 142 -0.03 -7.75 -6.30
N GLU A 143 -0.19 -9.07 -6.43
CA GLU A 143 -0.92 -9.90 -5.47
C GLU A 143 -0.21 -9.98 -4.11
N LEU A 144 1.12 -10.11 -4.10
CA LEU A 144 1.91 -10.07 -2.88
C LEU A 144 1.71 -8.74 -2.14
N LEU A 145 1.79 -7.61 -2.85
CA LEU A 145 1.55 -6.28 -2.27
C LEU A 145 0.13 -6.15 -1.71
N LYS A 146 -0.88 -6.69 -2.40
CA LYS A 146 -2.26 -6.73 -1.87
C LYS A 146 -2.31 -7.51 -0.56
N CYS A 147 -1.68 -8.69 -0.49
CA CYS A 147 -1.67 -9.50 0.71
C CYS A 147 -1.03 -8.78 1.91
N ILE A 148 0.08 -8.05 1.69
CA ILE A 148 0.77 -7.26 2.75
C ILE A 148 -0.08 -6.05 3.19
N CYS A 149 -0.87 -5.47 2.28
CA CYS A 149 -1.68 -4.30 2.56
C CYS A 149 -3.12 -4.60 2.98
N LYS A 150 -3.53 -5.87 3.06
CA LYS A 150 -4.85 -6.24 3.57
C LYS A 150 -4.96 -5.84 5.04
N PRO A 151 -6.04 -5.15 5.45
CA PRO A 151 -6.26 -4.86 6.85
C PRO A 151 -6.53 -6.17 7.58
N ASN A 152 -5.74 -6.49 8.60
CA ASN A 152 -6.12 -7.53 9.53
C ASN A 152 -7.27 -7.03 10.40
N GLU A 153 -8.24 -7.91 10.66
CA GLU A 153 -9.35 -7.67 11.58
C GLU A 153 -8.80 -7.35 12.98
N GLY A 154 -8.55 -6.06 13.28
CA GLY A 154 -8.05 -5.60 14.58
C GLY A 154 -6.75 -4.78 14.56
N GLY A 155 -6.12 -4.56 13.40
CA GLY A 155 -4.94 -3.71 13.30
C GLY A 155 -5.28 -2.21 13.43
N ALA A 156 -4.41 -1.44 14.12
CA ALA A 156 -4.51 0.02 14.14
C ALA A 156 -4.48 0.58 12.69
N ALA A 157 -5.22 1.66 12.45
CA ALA A 157 -5.39 2.25 11.12
C ALA A 157 -4.11 2.83 10.50
N ASP A 158 -3.10 3.09 11.34
CA ASP A 158 -1.86 3.73 10.92
C ASP A 158 -0.84 2.70 10.40
N ALA A 159 -0.31 2.99 9.22
CA ALA A 159 0.76 2.18 8.63
C ALA A 159 1.98 2.19 9.56
N CYS A 160 2.56 1.01 9.80
CA CYS A 160 3.76 0.89 10.62
C CYS A 160 4.96 1.43 9.83
N LEU A 161 5.24 2.73 9.96
CA LEU A 161 6.38 3.37 9.30
C LEU A 161 7.72 2.92 9.89
N ASP A 162 7.73 2.45 11.14
CA ASP A 162 8.94 2.05 11.86
C ASP A 162 8.75 0.75 12.65
N LEU A 163 8.44 -0.33 11.93
CA LEU A 163 8.31 -1.69 12.49
C LEU A 163 9.57 -2.11 13.24
N GLN A 164 10.74 -1.65 12.79
CA GLN A 164 12.00 -1.99 13.40
C GLN A 164 12.16 -1.39 14.80
N SER A 165 11.82 -0.12 14.99
CA SER A 165 11.82 0.47 16.33
C SER A 165 10.73 -0.12 17.23
N ASP A 166 9.54 -0.37 16.69
CA ASP A 166 8.43 -1.01 17.43
C ASP A 166 8.88 -2.38 17.97
N LEU A 167 9.45 -3.22 17.12
CA LEU A 167 9.93 -4.56 17.51
C LEU A 167 11.14 -4.52 18.44
N ARG A 168 12.10 -3.61 18.21
CA ARG A 168 13.25 -3.44 19.14
C ARG A 168 12.81 -3.08 20.56
N THR A 169 11.73 -2.32 20.68
CA THR A 169 11.17 -1.92 21.98
C THR A 169 10.34 -3.04 22.60
N PHE A 170 9.53 -3.71 21.78
CA PHE A 170 8.57 -4.71 22.24
C PHE A 170 9.18 -6.09 22.55
N LEU A 171 10.06 -6.60 21.68
CA LEU A 171 10.59 -7.97 21.80
C LEU A 171 11.28 -8.25 23.14
N PRO A 172 12.09 -7.35 23.72
CA PRO A 172 12.70 -7.59 25.03
C PRO A 172 11.69 -7.83 26.15
N ASP A 173 10.57 -7.11 26.14
CA ASP A 173 9.51 -7.28 27.14
C ASP A 173 8.72 -8.56 26.91
N LEU A 174 8.44 -8.91 25.64
CA LEU A 174 7.80 -10.18 25.29
C LEU A 174 8.65 -11.39 25.73
N VAL A 175 9.97 -11.37 25.46
CA VAL A 175 10.87 -12.46 25.83
C VAL A 175 11.01 -12.55 27.35
N ARG A 176 11.03 -11.40 28.05
CA ARG A 176 11.06 -11.35 29.53
C ARG A 176 9.80 -11.96 30.14
N ASP A 177 8.62 -11.58 29.66
CA ASP A 177 7.35 -12.16 30.09
C ASP A 177 7.31 -13.67 29.84
N SER A 178 7.71 -14.11 28.64
CA SER A 178 7.78 -15.54 28.27
C SER A 178 8.75 -16.33 29.17
N THR A 179 9.90 -15.74 29.51
CA THR A 179 10.87 -16.33 30.46
C THR A 179 10.30 -16.43 31.87
N GLN A 180 9.50 -15.45 32.30
CA GLN A 180 8.83 -15.47 33.59
C GLN A 180 7.76 -16.56 33.65
N LYS A 181 6.94 -16.69 32.60
CA LYS A 181 5.95 -17.77 32.42
C LYS A 181 6.61 -19.15 32.46
N ALA A 182 7.69 -19.34 31.71
CA ALA A 182 8.47 -20.58 31.73
C ALA A 182 9.03 -20.90 33.13
N SER A 183 9.46 -19.89 33.88
CA SER A 183 9.98 -20.06 35.25
C SER A 183 8.89 -20.44 36.26
N ARG A 184 7.63 -20.10 35.99
CA ARG A 184 6.44 -20.50 36.78
C ARG A 184 5.94 -21.91 36.43
N GLY A 185 6.53 -22.57 35.44
CA GLY A 185 6.14 -23.92 35.02
C GLY A 185 4.96 -23.95 34.05
N GLU A 186 4.66 -22.84 33.38
CA GLU A 186 3.68 -22.84 32.28
C GLU A 186 4.15 -23.73 31.13
N ARG A 187 3.21 -24.35 30.40
CA ARG A 187 3.55 -25.24 29.29
C ARG A 187 4.15 -24.42 28.15
N SER A 188 5.20 -24.92 27.54
CA SER A 188 5.90 -24.25 26.44
C SER A 188 4.97 -23.91 25.25
N GLY A 189 3.96 -24.75 24.99
CA GLY A 189 2.94 -24.50 23.96
C GLY A 189 2.08 -23.27 24.26
N ASP A 190 1.59 -23.15 25.49
CA ASP A 190 0.77 -21.99 25.91
C ASP A 190 1.58 -20.68 25.82
N ILE A 191 2.87 -20.74 26.14
CA ILE A 191 3.80 -19.61 26.00
C ILE A 191 3.98 -19.25 24.52
N ALA A 192 4.22 -20.24 23.64
CA ALA A 192 4.38 -20.01 22.22
C ALA A 192 3.12 -19.43 21.56
N ASP A 193 1.94 -19.89 21.97
CA ASP A 193 0.66 -19.35 21.49
C ASP A 193 0.44 -17.90 21.94
N SER A 194 0.76 -17.58 23.19
CA SER A 194 0.76 -16.19 23.69
C SER A 194 1.74 -15.30 22.91
N MET A 195 2.96 -15.79 22.66
CA MET A 195 3.96 -15.06 21.87
C MET A 195 3.47 -14.80 20.45
N ARG A 196 2.91 -15.82 19.79
CA ARG A 196 2.36 -15.71 18.44
C ARG A 196 1.32 -14.60 18.37
N GLU A 197 0.37 -14.60 19.30
CA GLU A 197 -0.71 -13.62 19.33
C GLU A 197 -0.18 -12.18 19.53
N ASP A 198 0.76 -11.98 20.45
CA ASP A 198 1.28 -10.64 20.72
C ASP A 198 2.20 -10.11 19.59
N ILE A 199 2.97 -10.98 18.93
CA ILE A 199 3.74 -10.62 17.73
C ILE A 199 2.79 -10.20 16.60
N ARG A 200 1.72 -10.96 16.35
CA ARG A 200 0.75 -10.64 15.29
C ARG A 200 0.13 -9.27 15.51
N LYS A 201 -0.29 -8.92 16.73
CA LYS A 201 -0.83 -7.57 17.03
C LYS A 201 0.10 -6.42 16.63
N ILE A 202 1.42 -6.66 16.60
CA ILE A 202 2.42 -5.64 16.29
C ILE A 202 2.85 -5.67 14.83
N VAL A 203 3.08 -6.87 14.28
CA VAL A 203 3.62 -7.02 12.93
C VAL A 203 2.52 -7.05 11.87
N ASP A 204 1.41 -7.73 12.12
CA ASP A 204 0.32 -7.94 11.15
C ASP A 204 -0.57 -6.69 11.09
N ARG A 205 -0.02 -5.58 10.58
CA ARG A 205 -0.69 -4.27 10.40
C ARG A 205 -0.71 -3.88 8.93
N ARG A 206 -1.50 -2.88 8.54
CA ARG A 206 -1.58 -2.46 7.13
C ARG A 206 -0.20 -2.04 6.60
N GLY A 207 0.26 -2.73 5.55
CA GLY A 207 1.57 -2.50 4.96
C GLY A 207 2.70 -3.24 5.67
N SER A 208 2.40 -4.19 6.55
CA SER A 208 3.37 -5.05 7.20
C SER A 208 2.79 -6.45 7.36
N ALA A 209 3.59 -7.48 7.12
CA ALA A 209 3.17 -8.87 7.26
C ALA A 209 4.28 -9.70 7.87
N LEU A 210 3.94 -10.49 8.89
CA LEU A 210 4.86 -11.48 9.45
C LEU A 210 5.06 -12.60 8.43
N VAL A 211 6.30 -12.82 7.97
CA VAL A 211 6.60 -13.85 6.97
C VAL A 211 6.95 -15.16 7.65
N ALA A 212 7.88 -15.10 8.61
CA ALA A 212 8.30 -16.24 9.40
C ALA A 212 8.64 -15.79 10.82
N ALA A 213 8.45 -16.67 11.80
CA ALA A 213 8.89 -16.44 13.17
C ALA A 213 9.11 -17.77 13.89
N GLY A 214 10.11 -17.80 14.76
CA GLY A 214 10.45 -18.96 15.57
C GLY A 214 10.89 -18.56 16.96
N ALA A 215 10.61 -19.43 17.94
CA ALA A 215 11.08 -19.27 19.30
C ALA A 215 11.68 -20.57 19.82
N ASN A 216 12.83 -20.48 20.48
CA ASN A 216 13.32 -21.56 21.32
C ASN A 216 12.98 -21.23 22.77
N ILE A 217 12.24 -22.12 23.42
CA ILE A 217 11.81 -21.99 24.81
C ILE A 217 12.47 -23.11 25.60
N ARG A 218 13.37 -22.75 26.51
CA ARG A 218 14.02 -23.67 27.44
C ARG A 218 13.33 -23.61 28.79
N THR A 219 12.84 -24.73 29.29
CA THR A 219 12.25 -24.83 30.63
C THR A 219 13.26 -25.47 31.59
N ARG A 220 12.81 -26.08 32.70
CA ARG A 220 13.69 -26.93 33.52
C ARG A 220 13.87 -28.32 32.90
N ASP A 221 12.84 -28.80 32.22
CA ASP A 221 12.72 -30.21 31.84
C ASP A 221 12.91 -30.42 30.33
N GLU A 222 12.82 -29.36 29.52
CA GLU A 222 12.90 -29.45 28.06
C GLU A 222 13.47 -28.20 27.39
N ASP A 223 13.97 -28.39 26.18
CA ASP A 223 14.33 -27.35 25.22
C ASP A 223 13.54 -27.62 23.95
N ARG A 224 12.67 -26.68 23.56
CA ARG A 224 11.73 -26.87 22.45
C ARG A 224 11.71 -25.67 21.53
N TYR A 225 11.76 -25.98 20.24
CA TYR A 225 11.54 -25.03 19.17
C TYR A 225 10.05 -24.97 18.82
N PHE A 226 9.54 -23.76 18.64
CA PHE A 226 8.19 -23.48 18.18
C PHE A 226 8.24 -22.61 16.94
N GLU A 227 7.57 -23.07 15.89
CA GLU A 227 7.21 -22.22 14.77
C GLU A 227 6.02 -21.35 15.16
N LEU A 228 6.22 -20.04 15.13
CA LEU A 228 5.18 -19.07 15.45
C LEU A 228 4.43 -18.79 14.15
N ALA A 229 3.57 -19.75 13.77
CA ALA A 229 2.81 -19.73 12.52
C ALA A 229 2.31 -18.33 12.15
N THR A 230 2.63 -17.91 10.95
CA THR A 230 2.23 -16.62 10.41
C THR A 230 0.90 -16.81 9.70
N GLY A 231 -0.05 -15.89 9.88
CA GLY A 231 -1.31 -15.93 9.10
C GLY A 231 -1.09 -15.68 7.61
N PHE A 232 0.17 -15.53 7.18
CA PHE A 232 0.60 -15.09 5.88
C PHE A 232 1.18 -16.27 5.08
N HIS A 233 0.45 -16.68 4.05
CA HIS A 233 0.82 -17.79 3.18
C HIS A 233 1.88 -17.37 2.16
N ILE A 234 3.12 -17.16 2.62
CA ILE A 234 4.25 -16.81 1.75
C ILE A 234 4.55 -17.91 0.72
N ASP A 235 4.23 -19.16 1.03
CA ASP A 235 4.39 -20.34 0.19
C ASP A 235 3.61 -20.27 -1.15
N LYS A 236 2.64 -19.37 -1.25
CA LYS A 236 1.90 -19.09 -2.50
C LYS A 236 2.67 -18.21 -3.47
N PHE A 237 3.77 -17.60 -3.04
CA PHE A 237 4.55 -16.65 -3.81
C PHE A 237 5.97 -17.20 -4.03
N PRO A 238 6.57 -16.98 -5.21
CA PRO A 238 8.00 -17.22 -5.40
C PRO A 238 8.83 -16.44 -4.38
N GLU A 239 9.87 -17.08 -3.84
CA GLU A 239 10.72 -16.51 -2.78
C GLU A 239 11.46 -15.24 -3.24
N ASP A 240 11.72 -15.11 -4.54
CA ASP A 240 12.44 -13.98 -5.14
C ASP A 240 11.60 -12.70 -5.28
N LEU A 241 10.27 -12.77 -5.19
CA LEU A 241 9.40 -11.60 -5.31
C LEU A 241 9.67 -10.55 -4.21
N GLY A 242 9.93 -11.00 -2.98
CA GLY A 242 10.22 -10.11 -1.86
C GLY A 242 11.49 -9.29 -2.12
N PHE A 243 12.56 -9.95 -2.55
CA PHE A 243 13.83 -9.32 -2.89
C PHE A 243 13.72 -8.39 -4.10
N ALA A 244 12.94 -8.77 -5.11
CA ALA A 244 12.67 -7.90 -6.27
C ALA A 244 11.98 -6.60 -5.84
N LEU A 245 10.94 -6.68 -5.01
CA LEU A 245 10.22 -5.51 -4.50
C LEU A 245 11.06 -4.66 -3.54
N GLU A 246 11.96 -5.28 -2.76
CA GLU A 246 12.93 -4.56 -1.94
C GLU A 246 13.93 -3.78 -2.80
N SER A 247 14.43 -4.37 -3.90
CA SER A 247 15.33 -3.69 -4.84
C SER A 247 14.70 -2.46 -5.51
N LEU A 248 13.36 -2.45 -5.63
CA LEU A 248 12.57 -1.33 -6.15
C LEU A 248 12.19 -0.31 -5.05
N ASN A 249 12.66 -0.51 -3.81
CA ASN A 249 12.33 0.30 -2.63
C ASN A 249 10.82 0.36 -2.36
N ILE A 250 10.07 -0.68 -2.74
CA ILE A 250 8.63 -0.82 -2.44
C ILE A 250 8.46 -1.50 -1.09
N LEU A 251 9.23 -2.57 -0.86
CA LEU A 251 9.29 -3.31 0.39
C LEU A 251 10.63 -3.10 1.07
N ARG A 252 10.66 -3.43 2.36
CA ARG A 252 11.83 -3.68 3.18
C ARG A 252 11.63 -5.04 3.84
N ILE A 253 12.65 -5.87 3.84
CA ILE A 253 12.66 -7.11 4.61
C ILE A 253 13.27 -6.79 5.97
N ALA A 254 12.47 -6.93 7.01
CA ALA A 254 12.88 -6.66 8.38
C ALA A 254 13.17 -7.98 9.09
N GLU A 255 14.44 -8.26 9.27
CA GLU A 255 14.95 -9.43 9.98
C GLU A 255 15.31 -9.03 11.42
N PHE A 256 14.86 -9.84 12.36
CA PHE A 256 15.18 -9.70 13.77
C PHE A 256 15.73 -11.01 14.24
N ASP A 257 17.05 -11.07 14.25
CA ASP A 257 17.76 -12.15 14.89
C ASP A 257 17.97 -11.79 16.37
N GLU A 258 17.49 -12.69 17.22
CA GLU A 258 18.14 -12.99 18.49
C GLU A 258 17.99 -11.93 19.60
N GLY A 259 16.82 -11.89 20.21
CA GLY A 259 16.68 -11.49 21.62
C GLY A 259 16.88 -12.70 22.54
N ILE A 260 18.13 -13.08 22.89
CA ILE A 260 18.34 -14.06 23.97
C ILE A 260 18.15 -13.34 25.31
N ILE A 261 17.08 -13.67 26.02
CA ILE A 261 16.94 -13.30 27.43
C ILE A 261 16.73 -14.56 28.24
N GLY A 262 17.78 -14.96 28.98
CA GLY A 262 17.76 -16.12 29.86
C GLY A 262 17.58 -17.43 29.11
N LYS A 263 16.35 -17.95 29.09
CA LYS A 263 16.01 -19.27 28.57
C LYS A 263 15.18 -19.26 27.29
N THR A 264 14.83 -18.06 26.80
CA THR A 264 14.00 -17.91 25.61
C THR A 264 14.77 -17.10 24.58
N SER A 265 14.72 -17.55 23.33
CA SER A 265 15.16 -16.79 22.17
C SER A 265 14.03 -16.72 21.15
N ILE A 266 13.99 -15.63 20.39
CA ILE A 266 13.03 -15.41 19.33
C ILE A 266 13.77 -14.85 18.12
N TRP A 267 13.35 -15.27 16.94
CA TRP A 267 13.69 -14.65 15.67
C TRP A 267 12.41 -14.44 14.86
N LEU A 268 12.40 -13.44 13.99
CA LEU A 268 11.33 -13.25 13.02
C LEU A 268 11.79 -12.49 11.78
N THR A 269 11.09 -12.74 10.68
CA THR A 269 11.22 -12.04 9.41
C THR A 269 9.85 -11.45 9.05
N ALA A 270 9.82 -10.17 8.70
CA ALA A 270 8.61 -9.48 8.29
C ALA A 270 8.84 -8.69 6.99
N TYR A 271 7.82 -8.62 6.15
CA TYR A 271 7.77 -7.66 5.06
C TYR A 271 7.15 -6.36 5.55
N GLN A 272 7.80 -5.25 5.26
CA GLN A 272 7.34 -3.91 5.60
C GLN A 272 7.32 -3.04 4.33
N MET A 273 6.18 -2.47 3.99
CA MET A 273 6.08 -1.48 2.93
C MET A 273 6.83 -0.22 3.31
N THR A 274 7.65 0.29 2.40
CA THR A 274 8.26 1.62 2.59
C THR A 274 7.19 2.70 2.44
N LEU A 275 7.46 3.92 2.88
CA LEU A 275 6.54 5.06 2.64
C LEU A 275 6.30 5.25 1.12
N PHE A 276 7.35 5.07 0.33
CA PHE A 276 7.26 5.14 -1.13
C PHE A 276 6.44 3.98 -1.71
N GLY A 277 6.64 2.76 -1.20
CA GLY A 277 5.83 1.59 -1.54
C GLY A 277 4.35 1.78 -1.23
N LEU A 278 4.01 2.35 -0.08
CA LEU A 278 2.62 2.68 0.26
C LEU A 278 2.03 3.70 -0.70
N GLN A 279 2.78 4.74 -1.08
CA GLN A 279 2.32 5.72 -2.06
C GLN A 279 2.09 5.09 -3.44
N PHE A 280 2.99 4.19 -3.87
CA PHE A 280 2.83 3.42 -5.10
C PHE A 280 1.57 2.54 -5.04
N PHE A 281 1.42 1.78 -3.95
CA PHE A 281 0.27 0.92 -3.72
C PHE A 281 -1.04 1.71 -3.75
N TYR A 282 -1.15 2.83 -3.03
CA TYR A 282 -2.37 3.65 -3.03
C TYR A 282 -2.63 4.40 -4.34
N ALA A 283 -1.60 4.64 -5.15
CA ALA A 283 -1.80 5.16 -6.50
C ALA A 283 -2.33 4.06 -7.45
N GLY A 284 -1.90 2.81 -7.26
CA GLY A 284 -2.28 1.65 -8.08
C GLY A 284 -3.54 0.91 -7.63
N TYR A 285 -4.03 1.15 -6.41
CA TYR A 285 -5.22 0.50 -5.87
C TYR A 285 -6.26 1.52 -5.44
N ASP A 286 -7.52 1.18 -5.68
CA ASP A 286 -8.61 1.98 -5.12
C ASP A 286 -8.76 1.71 -3.63
N GLY A 287 -8.97 2.77 -2.86
CA GLY A 287 -9.15 2.67 -1.42
C GLY A 287 -10.33 1.77 -1.03
N THR A 288 -11.31 1.60 -1.93
CA THR A 288 -12.48 0.74 -1.71
C THR A 288 -12.20 -0.75 -1.94
N ASP A 289 -11.25 -1.09 -2.82
CA ASP A 289 -10.89 -2.48 -3.14
C ASP A 289 -10.12 -3.16 -1.99
N ILE A 290 -9.54 -2.37 -1.08
CA ILE A 290 -8.75 -2.88 0.06
C ILE A 290 -9.66 -3.47 1.16
N TYR A 291 -10.95 -3.14 1.16
CA TYR A 291 -11.92 -3.57 2.17
C TYR A 291 -12.86 -4.69 1.71
N ARG A 292 -12.68 -5.20 0.48
CA ARG A 292 -13.48 -6.30 -0.10
C ARG A 292 -12.66 -7.57 -0.22
#